data_AF-A0A5S9PB94-F1
#
_entry.id   AF-A0A5S9PB94-F1
#
_cell.length_a   1.000
_cell.length_b   1.000
_cell.length_c   1.000
_cell.angle_alpha   90.00
_cell.angle_beta   90.00
_cell.angle_gamma   90.00
#
_symmetry.space_group_name_H-M   'P 1'
#
loop_
_entity.id
_entity.type
_entity.pdbx_description
1 polymer ?
#
loop_
_entity_poly.entity_id
_entity_poly.type
_entity_poly.pdbx_seq_one_letter_code
_entity_poly.pdbx_strand_id
1 'polypeptide(L)'
;MPDFPIIDSHVHLYDVDRLSYSWLASRPAINHSHFVPDYLAQCGETRVEKLVFAEVWIDAHLNLQEAEWVSEQAARYPVIQGMIAAAPLERGAGVEADLDVLAHHPTLRAIRRITELEADPAYCLRPDFIEGVRRLGERGLVCDICVFHFQLSAVVELVRLCPGTTFVLDHIGKPGIRAGLLDPWRDDMARLARLPNVTVKISGVVTEADHGAWTRQQLRPYLDHAIASFGFDRVLYGSDWPVVNLASSHAEWLDIVDDLVSGCSLEERRKLYRDNALRLYRL
;
A
#
# COMPACT_ATOMS: atom_id res chain seq x y z
N MET A 1 -7.09 6.12 20.26
CA MET A 1 -5.82 5.99 19.50
C MET A 1 -4.87 5.04 20.21
N PRO A 2 -3.96 4.34 19.50
CA PRO A 2 -2.95 3.47 20.09
C PRO A 2 -2.05 4.22 21.10
N ASP A 3 -1.82 3.60 22.26
CA ASP A 3 -0.98 4.13 23.35
C ASP A 3 0.49 3.68 23.25
N PHE A 4 0.84 3.01 22.15
CA PHE A 4 2.18 2.52 21.82
C PHE A 4 2.63 3.03 20.45
N PRO A 5 3.94 3.02 20.13
CA PRO A 5 4.43 3.45 18.83
C PRO A 5 3.91 2.56 17.69
N ILE A 6 3.50 3.16 16.58
CA ILE A 6 2.97 2.46 15.40
C ILE A 6 3.93 2.55 14.22
N ILE A 7 3.69 1.71 13.22
CA ILE A 7 4.30 1.78 11.90
C ILE A 7 3.23 2.07 10.87
N ASP A 8 3.45 3.14 10.11
CA ASP A 8 2.63 3.43 8.96
C ASP A 8 3.21 2.73 7.74
N SER A 9 2.55 1.66 7.28
CA SER A 9 3.06 0.84 6.16
C SER A 9 2.75 1.41 4.77
N HIS A 10 2.11 2.57 4.67
CA HIS A 10 1.70 3.16 3.40
C HIS A 10 1.65 4.68 3.45
N VAL A 11 2.77 5.33 3.11
CA VAL A 11 2.88 6.79 3.04
C VAL A 11 3.48 7.19 1.69
N HIS A 12 2.91 8.21 1.08
CA HIS A 12 3.45 8.87 -0.10
C HIS A 12 4.14 10.17 0.31
N LEU A 13 5.35 10.37 -0.19
CA LEU A 13 6.12 11.60 -0.05
C LEU A 13 6.57 12.00 -1.45
N TYR A 14 6.53 13.27 -1.82
CA TYR A 14 6.93 13.66 -3.16
C TYR A 14 7.28 15.14 -3.24
N ASP A 15 8.15 15.47 -4.17
CA ASP A 15 8.56 16.83 -4.48
C ASP A 15 8.19 17.18 -5.92
N VAL A 16 7.12 17.95 -6.10
CA VAL A 16 6.60 18.32 -7.43
C VAL A 16 7.48 19.33 -8.15
N ASP A 17 8.42 19.98 -7.45
CA ASP A 17 9.39 20.89 -8.05
C ASP A 17 10.60 20.14 -8.64
N ARG A 18 10.83 18.89 -8.22
CA ARG A 18 11.97 18.06 -8.66
C ARG A 18 11.55 16.90 -9.57
N LEU A 19 10.39 16.31 -9.33
CA LEU A 19 9.87 15.13 -10.01
C LEU A 19 8.46 15.40 -10.54
N SER A 20 8.07 14.68 -11.59
CA SER A 20 6.79 14.90 -12.28
C SER A 20 5.81 13.75 -12.02
N TYR A 21 4.57 14.11 -11.67
CA TYR A 21 3.49 13.19 -11.34
C TYR A 21 2.21 13.65 -12.05
N SER A 22 2.01 13.22 -13.29
CA SER A 22 0.93 13.72 -14.15
C SER A 22 -0.47 13.53 -13.56
N TRP A 23 -0.67 12.47 -12.77
CA TRP A 23 -1.98 12.18 -12.16
C TRP A 23 -2.43 13.23 -11.13
N LEU A 24 -1.49 13.96 -10.52
CA LEU A 24 -1.79 15.01 -9.54
C LEU A 24 -2.53 16.20 -10.15
N ALA A 25 -2.43 16.43 -11.46
CA ALA A 25 -3.14 17.51 -12.15
C ALA A 25 -4.66 17.44 -11.93
N SER A 26 -5.20 16.22 -11.75
CA SER A 26 -6.62 15.98 -11.46
C SER A 26 -6.99 16.10 -9.98
N ARG A 27 -6.01 16.34 -9.09
CA ARG A 27 -6.13 16.29 -7.62
C ARG A 27 -5.53 17.56 -6.97
N PRO A 28 -6.10 18.75 -7.22
CA PRO A 28 -5.50 20.01 -6.77
C PRO A 28 -5.27 20.11 -5.26
N ALA A 29 -6.09 19.43 -4.45
CA ALA A 29 -5.95 19.43 -2.99
C ALA A 29 -4.63 18.82 -2.48
N ILE A 30 -3.98 17.95 -3.27
CA ILE A 30 -2.72 17.29 -2.90
C ILE A 30 -1.62 17.54 -3.94
N ASN A 31 -1.86 18.42 -4.93
CA ASN A 31 -0.91 18.75 -5.99
C ASN A 31 0.09 19.83 -5.54
N HIS A 32 0.90 19.48 -4.55
CA HIS A 32 2.03 20.24 -4.02
C HIS A 32 2.99 19.27 -3.34
N SER A 33 4.22 19.70 -3.01
CA SER A 33 5.19 18.81 -2.37
C SER A 33 4.76 18.41 -0.95
N HIS A 34 4.97 17.14 -0.61
CA HIS A 34 4.64 16.53 0.68
C HIS A 34 5.89 15.86 1.24
N PHE A 35 6.41 16.38 2.35
CA PHE A 35 7.63 15.90 2.98
C PHE A 35 7.37 15.28 4.35
N VAL A 36 8.40 14.67 4.92
CA VAL A 36 8.33 14.07 6.27
C VAL A 36 7.86 15.05 7.35
N PRO A 37 8.34 16.32 7.42
CA PRO A 37 7.83 17.26 8.42
C PRO A 37 6.31 17.50 8.32
N ASP A 38 5.77 17.54 7.10
CA ASP A 38 4.34 17.74 6.86
C ASP A 38 3.56 16.50 7.34
N TYR A 39 4.02 15.30 7.00
CA TYR A 39 3.45 14.04 7.48
C TYR A 39 3.44 13.96 9.00
N LEU A 40 4.58 14.25 9.66
CA LEU A 40 4.70 14.19 11.12
C LEU A 40 3.79 15.24 11.80
N ALA A 41 3.61 16.42 11.19
CA ALA A 41 2.65 17.40 11.69
C ALA A 41 1.20 16.87 11.63
N GLN A 42 0.85 16.11 10.58
CA GLN A 42 -0.46 15.49 10.41
C GLN A 42 -0.70 14.30 11.34
N CYS A 43 0.36 13.65 11.82
CA CYS A 43 0.29 12.60 12.84
C CYS A 43 -0.16 13.15 14.22
N GLY A 44 0.09 14.44 14.48
CA GLY A 44 -0.23 15.07 15.76
C GLY A 44 0.46 14.38 16.94
N GLU A 45 -0.32 13.93 17.91
CA GLU A 45 0.18 13.22 19.10
C GLU A 45 0.47 11.73 18.84
N THR A 46 0.10 11.21 17.67
CA THR A 46 0.33 9.81 17.31
C THR A 46 1.83 9.53 17.18
N ARG A 47 2.31 8.53 17.91
CA ARG A 47 3.71 8.13 17.91
C ARG A 47 4.00 7.21 16.72
N VAL A 48 4.28 7.76 15.55
CA VAL A 48 4.81 6.98 14.42
C VAL A 48 6.30 6.74 14.61
N GLU A 49 6.67 5.48 14.87
CA GLU A 49 8.07 5.07 15.07
C GLU A 49 8.83 4.96 13.75
N LYS A 50 8.17 4.37 12.76
CA LYS A 50 8.71 4.10 11.42
C LYS A 50 7.59 4.28 10.39
N LEU A 51 7.96 4.61 9.18
CA LEU A 51 7.08 4.59 8.03
C LEU A 51 7.71 3.83 6.86
N VAL A 52 6.83 3.29 6.01
CA VAL A 52 7.18 2.69 4.72
C VAL A 52 6.68 3.62 3.63
N PHE A 53 7.63 4.15 2.85
CA PHE A 53 7.32 4.91 1.65
C PHE A 53 6.74 3.98 0.58
N ALA A 54 5.70 4.44 -0.12
CA ALA A 54 5.14 3.80 -1.31
C ALA A 54 5.25 4.72 -2.53
N GLU A 55 5.73 4.17 -3.65
CA GLU A 55 5.86 4.87 -4.94
C GLU A 55 4.57 5.61 -5.33
N VAL A 56 4.68 6.78 -5.94
CA VAL A 56 3.57 7.74 -6.06
C VAL A 56 3.04 7.78 -7.50
N TRP A 57 3.13 6.67 -8.23
CA TRP A 57 2.81 6.61 -9.65
C TRP A 57 3.49 7.71 -10.46
N ILE A 58 4.81 7.84 -10.25
CA ILE A 58 5.62 8.83 -10.95
C ILE A 58 5.52 8.65 -12.48
N ASP A 59 5.71 9.75 -13.22
CA ASP A 59 5.73 9.70 -14.67
C ASP A 59 6.75 8.67 -15.19
N ALA A 60 6.40 8.05 -16.31
CA ALA A 60 7.22 7.00 -16.91
C ALA A 60 8.68 7.46 -17.08
N HIS A 61 9.62 6.53 -16.87
CA HIS A 61 11.07 6.74 -16.92
C HIS A 61 11.69 7.48 -15.71
N LEU A 62 10.90 7.88 -14.71
CA LEU A 62 11.40 8.50 -13.48
C LEU A 62 11.45 7.57 -12.26
N ASN A 63 11.08 6.29 -12.41
CA ASN A 63 11.01 5.32 -11.31
C ASN A 63 12.29 5.26 -10.45
N LEU A 64 13.46 5.23 -11.09
CA LEU A 64 14.74 5.16 -10.39
C LEU A 64 15.08 6.51 -9.71
N GLN A 65 14.67 7.62 -10.31
CA GLN A 65 14.84 8.96 -9.76
C GLN A 65 13.96 9.19 -8.53
N GLU A 66 12.76 8.61 -8.49
CA GLU A 66 11.92 8.58 -7.29
C GLU A 66 12.62 7.82 -6.17
N ALA A 67 13.11 6.60 -6.46
CA ALA A 67 13.81 5.79 -5.46
C ALA A 67 15.08 6.48 -4.91
N GLU A 68 15.85 7.14 -5.78
CA GLU A 68 17.01 7.94 -5.36
C GLU A 68 16.58 9.10 -4.45
N TRP A 69 15.54 9.85 -4.83
CA TRP A 69 15.02 10.94 -4.01
C TRP A 69 14.53 10.45 -2.63
N VAL A 70 13.82 9.32 -2.58
CA VAL A 70 13.37 8.72 -1.31
C VAL A 70 14.56 8.27 -0.47
N SER A 71 15.61 7.72 -1.09
CA SER A 71 16.85 7.36 -0.41
C SER A 71 17.53 8.57 0.23
N GLU A 72 17.56 9.72 -0.45
CA GLU A 72 18.02 10.99 0.13
C GLU A 72 17.13 11.44 1.31
N GLN A 73 15.81 11.32 1.19
CA GLN A 73 14.89 11.62 2.29
C GLN A 73 15.12 10.70 3.50
N ALA A 74 15.35 9.40 3.28
CA ALA A 74 15.59 8.44 4.36
C ALA A 74 16.92 8.72 5.09
N ALA A 75 17.95 9.18 4.38
CA ALA A 75 19.20 9.62 5.00
C ALA A 75 19.02 10.85 5.90
N ARG A 76 18.09 11.75 5.53
CA ARG A 76 17.76 12.95 6.31
C ARG A 76 16.77 12.68 7.44
N TYR A 77 15.84 11.76 7.23
CA TYR A 77 14.73 11.47 8.12
C TYR A 77 14.68 9.97 8.47
N PRO A 78 15.32 9.56 9.58
CA PRO A 78 15.39 8.15 9.98
C PRO A 78 14.05 7.46 10.25
N VAL A 79 12.93 8.19 10.28
CA VAL A 79 11.58 7.60 10.36
C VAL A 79 11.26 6.77 9.12
N ILE A 80 11.84 7.06 7.95
CA ILE A 80 11.70 6.25 6.74
C ILE A 80 12.58 5.02 6.88
N GLN A 81 11.98 3.84 7.05
CA GLN A 81 12.71 2.58 7.25
C GLN A 81 12.45 1.54 6.16
N GLY A 82 11.44 1.77 5.33
CA GLY A 82 11.12 0.92 4.18
C GLY A 82 10.74 1.74 2.96
N MET A 83 11.05 1.22 1.79
CA MET A 83 10.68 1.76 0.49
C MET A 83 10.06 0.64 -0.36
N ILE A 84 8.86 0.92 -0.85
CA ILE A 84 8.16 0.20 -1.92
C ILE A 84 8.40 1.02 -3.20
N ALA A 85 9.34 0.61 -4.04
CA ALA A 85 9.73 1.36 -5.24
C ALA A 85 8.94 0.92 -6.48
N ALA A 86 8.85 1.80 -7.48
CA ALA A 86 8.29 1.45 -8.78
C ALA A 86 9.31 0.67 -9.63
N ALA A 87 8.87 -0.42 -10.27
CA ALA A 87 9.63 -1.08 -11.34
C ALA A 87 8.69 -1.67 -12.41
N PRO A 88 9.11 -1.70 -13.68
CA PRO A 88 8.28 -2.16 -14.80
C PRO A 88 8.27 -3.70 -14.90
N LEU A 89 7.49 -4.35 -14.02
CA LEU A 89 7.38 -5.82 -13.95
C LEU A 89 6.93 -6.45 -15.28
N GLU A 90 6.23 -5.71 -16.12
CA GLU A 90 5.83 -6.11 -17.47
C GLU A 90 7.01 -6.38 -18.43
N ARG A 91 8.25 -6.08 -18.02
CA ARG A 91 9.48 -6.42 -18.78
C ARG A 91 9.96 -7.86 -18.56
N GLY A 92 9.33 -8.64 -17.69
CA GLY A 92 9.79 -10.00 -17.37
C GLY A 92 11.22 -10.02 -16.87
N ALA A 93 12.07 -10.89 -17.42
CA ALA A 93 13.51 -10.91 -17.10
C ALA A 93 14.21 -9.55 -17.29
N GLY A 94 13.70 -8.66 -18.14
CA GLY A 94 14.28 -7.34 -18.36
C GLY A 94 14.21 -6.41 -17.15
N VAL A 95 13.36 -6.71 -16.16
CA VAL A 95 13.26 -5.90 -14.93
C VAL A 95 14.49 -6.02 -14.03
N GLU A 96 15.32 -7.06 -14.21
CA GLU A 96 16.49 -7.32 -13.38
C GLU A 96 17.46 -6.14 -13.33
N ALA A 97 17.63 -5.42 -14.44
CA ALA A 97 18.48 -4.23 -14.47
C ALA A 97 17.94 -3.10 -13.58
N ASP A 98 16.62 -2.89 -13.55
CA ASP A 98 15.98 -1.93 -12.66
C ASP A 98 16.14 -2.38 -11.19
N LEU A 99 15.96 -3.68 -10.91
CA LEU A 99 16.11 -4.25 -9.57
C LEU A 99 17.56 -4.19 -9.04
N ASP A 100 18.56 -4.37 -9.91
CA ASP A 100 19.97 -4.27 -9.54
C ASP A 100 20.34 -2.84 -9.11
N VAL A 101 19.79 -1.82 -9.79
CA VAL A 101 19.97 -0.42 -9.38
C VAL A 101 19.28 -0.19 -8.04
N LEU A 102 18.01 -0.59 -7.91
CA LEU A 102 17.22 -0.38 -6.70
C LEU A 102 17.81 -1.07 -5.47
N ALA A 103 18.47 -2.22 -5.64
CA ALA A 103 19.10 -2.97 -4.55
C ALA A 103 20.22 -2.22 -3.82
N HIS A 104 20.76 -1.14 -4.40
CA HIS A 104 21.72 -0.27 -3.74
C HIS A 104 21.09 0.58 -2.62
N HIS A 105 19.76 0.72 -2.58
CA HIS A 105 19.06 1.46 -1.53
C HIS A 105 18.82 0.56 -0.31
N PRO A 106 19.43 0.86 0.86
CA PRO A 106 19.30 0.01 2.06
C PRO A 106 17.88 -0.09 2.60
N THR A 107 16.98 0.83 2.23
CA THR A 107 15.57 0.86 2.61
C THR A 107 14.67 0.09 1.63
N LEU A 108 15.17 -0.41 0.49
CA LEU A 108 14.33 -1.17 -0.45
C LEU A 108 13.79 -2.44 0.22
N ARG A 109 12.47 -2.62 0.19
CA ARG A 109 11.79 -3.81 0.75
C ARG A 109 10.82 -4.45 -0.22
N ALA A 110 10.23 -3.67 -1.11
CA ALA A 110 9.19 -4.12 -1.99
C ALA A 110 9.21 -3.37 -3.31
N ILE A 111 8.49 -3.93 -4.27
CA ILE A 111 8.21 -3.30 -5.56
C ILE A 111 6.70 -3.23 -5.74
N ARG A 112 6.23 -2.10 -6.28
CA ARG A 112 4.86 -1.91 -6.73
C ARG A 112 4.83 -1.50 -8.20
N ARG A 113 3.88 -2.07 -8.93
CA ARG A 113 3.51 -1.64 -10.28
C ARG A 113 2.00 -1.44 -10.29
N ILE A 114 1.56 -0.18 -10.31
CA ILE A 114 0.15 0.17 -10.34
C ILE A 114 -0.46 -0.28 -11.67
N THR A 115 -1.46 -1.17 -11.64
CA THR A 115 -2.12 -1.70 -12.85
C THR A 115 -3.60 -1.31 -12.91
N GLU A 116 -4.03 -0.38 -12.06
CA GLU A 116 -5.44 -0.03 -11.88
C GLU A 116 -6.09 0.69 -13.09
N LEU A 117 -5.29 1.37 -13.90
CA LEU A 117 -5.73 2.03 -15.14
C LEU A 117 -5.33 1.28 -16.42
N GLU A 118 -4.78 0.07 -16.29
CA GLU A 118 -4.56 -0.79 -17.47
C GLU A 118 -5.92 -1.22 -18.03
N ALA A 119 -6.04 -1.19 -19.37
CA ALA A 119 -7.32 -1.44 -20.03
C ALA A 119 -7.83 -2.88 -19.86
N ASP A 120 -6.91 -3.84 -19.69
CA ASP A 120 -7.22 -5.23 -19.42
C ASP A 120 -7.23 -5.49 -17.90
N PRO A 121 -8.38 -5.83 -17.28
CA PRO A 121 -8.43 -6.20 -15.86
C PRO A 121 -7.53 -7.38 -15.49
N ALA A 122 -7.14 -8.21 -16.47
CA ALA A 122 -6.24 -9.33 -16.31
C ALA A 122 -4.79 -9.02 -16.72
N TYR A 123 -4.40 -7.74 -16.83
CA TYR A 123 -3.05 -7.32 -17.24
C TYR A 123 -1.93 -8.03 -16.46
N CYS A 124 -2.14 -8.25 -15.16
CA CYS A 124 -1.17 -8.90 -14.29
C CYS A 124 -0.94 -10.40 -14.62
N LEU A 125 -1.78 -11.01 -15.45
CA LEU A 125 -1.64 -12.40 -15.92
C LEU A 125 -0.84 -12.52 -17.22
N ARG A 126 -0.33 -11.41 -17.76
CA ARG A 126 0.60 -11.47 -18.89
C ARG A 126 1.85 -12.27 -18.50
N PRO A 127 2.37 -13.15 -19.38
CA PRO A 127 3.52 -14.01 -19.07
C PRO A 127 4.73 -13.23 -18.55
N ASP A 128 5.06 -12.10 -19.18
CA ASP A 128 6.20 -11.27 -18.78
C ASP A 128 5.98 -10.64 -17.40
N PHE A 129 4.74 -10.20 -17.08
CA PHE A 129 4.43 -9.66 -15.76
C PHE A 129 4.59 -10.71 -14.67
N ILE A 130 4.09 -11.93 -14.92
CA ILE A 130 4.25 -13.07 -14.00
C ILE A 130 5.74 -13.39 -13.81
N GLU A 131 6.55 -13.38 -14.88
CA GLU A 131 7.99 -13.57 -14.78
C GLU A 131 8.64 -12.48 -13.92
N GLY A 132 8.32 -11.21 -14.14
CA GLY A 132 8.84 -10.09 -13.35
C GLY A 132 8.50 -10.23 -11.87
N VAL A 133 7.27 -10.63 -11.53
CA VAL A 133 6.84 -10.90 -10.15
C VAL A 133 7.61 -12.06 -9.51
N ARG A 134 7.97 -13.09 -10.28
CA ARG A 134 8.81 -14.19 -9.78
C ARG A 134 10.23 -13.73 -9.46
N ARG A 135 10.80 -12.81 -10.25
CA ARG A 135 12.13 -12.21 -9.96
C ARG A 135 12.15 -11.48 -8.62
N LEU A 136 11.04 -10.85 -8.22
CA LEU A 136 10.92 -10.26 -6.89
C LEU A 136 11.06 -11.31 -5.78
N GLY A 137 10.36 -12.44 -5.90
CA GLY A 137 10.43 -13.55 -4.95
C GLY A 137 11.83 -14.16 -4.85
N GLU A 138 12.51 -14.35 -5.99
CA GLU A 138 13.90 -14.82 -6.05
C GLU A 138 14.89 -13.91 -5.30
N ARG A 139 14.58 -12.61 -5.23
CA ARG A 139 15.37 -11.59 -4.50
C ARG A 139 14.88 -11.32 -3.08
N GLY A 140 13.84 -12.01 -2.61
CA GLY A 140 13.23 -11.77 -1.30
C GLY A 140 12.53 -10.41 -1.17
N LEU A 141 12.20 -9.76 -2.29
CA LEU A 141 11.41 -8.53 -2.33
C LEU A 141 9.92 -8.87 -2.23
N VAL A 142 9.17 -8.02 -1.54
CA VAL A 142 7.70 -8.09 -1.49
C VAL A 142 7.11 -7.48 -2.77
N CYS A 143 6.00 -8.03 -3.25
CA CYS A 143 5.21 -7.44 -4.32
C CYS A 143 3.97 -6.77 -3.73
N ASP A 144 3.97 -5.44 -3.70
CA ASP A 144 2.79 -4.66 -3.34
C ASP A 144 1.88 -4.54 -4.59
N ILE A 145 0.58 -4.78 -4.41
CA ILE A 145 -0.43 -4.81 -5.47
C ILE A 145 -1.48 -3.75 -5.20
N CYS A 146 -1.55 -2.75 -6.08
CA CYS A 146 -2.60 -1.73 -6.10
C CYS A 146 -3.48 -1.92 -7.35
N VAL A 147 -4.74 -2.30 -7.11
CA VAL A 147 -5.75 -2.61 -8.12
C VAL A 147 -7.14 -2.24 -7.62
N PHE A 148 -8.10 -2.11 -8.54
CA PHE A 148 -9.52 -2.05 -8.20
C PHE A 148 -10.13 -3.43 -7.96
N HIS A 149 -11.25 -3.45 -7.23
CA HIS A 149 -11.94 -4.68 -6.85
C HIS A 149 -12.29 -5.62 -8.01
N PHE A 150 -12.57 -5.07 -9.21
CA PHE A 150 -12.91 -5.87 -10.40
C PHE A 150 -11.71 -6.64 -10.99
N GLN A 151 -10.49 -6.34 -10.55
CA GLN A 151 -9.26 -7.02 -10.98
C GLN A 151 -8.84 -8.14 -10.00
N LEU A 152 -9.49 -8.26 -8.84
CA LEU A 152 -9.03 -9.18 -7.78
C LEU A 152 -9.06 -10.65 -8.19
N SER A 153 -10.01 -11.08 -9.01
CA SER A 153 -10.01 -12.44 -9.54
C SER A 153 -8.74 -12.77 -10.35
N ALA A 154 -8.20 -11.81 -11.10
CA ALA A 154 -6.92 -11.97 -11.79
C ALA A 154 -5.74 -11.99 -10.81
N VAL A 155 -5.78 -11.16 -9.76
CA VAL A 155 -4.77 -11.17 -8.70
C VAL A 155 -4.72 -12.52 -7.97
N VAL A 156 -5.87 -13.16 -7.71
CA VAL A 156 -5.91 -14.51 -7.13
C VAL A 156 -5.09 -15.50 -7.98
N GLU A 157 -5.24 -15.46 -9.30
CA GLU A 157 -4.50 -16.36 -10.19
C GLU A 157 -3.02 -15.99 -10.28
N LEU A 158 -2.66 -14.69 -10.28
CA LEU A 158 -1.26 -14.24 -10.22
C LEU A 158 -0.55 -14.82 -8.98
N VAL A 159 -1.15 -14.67 -7.81
CA VAL A 159 -0.55 -15.15 -6.55
C VAL A 159 -0.34 -16.67 -6.58
N ARG A 160 -1.31 -17.43 -7.14
CA ARG A 160 -1.17 -18.89 -7.34
C ARG A 160 -0.03 -19.26 -8.27
N LEU A 161 0.23 -18.45 -9.30
CA LEU A 161 1.31 -18.65 -10.25
C LEU A 161 2.69 -18.25 -9.70
N CYS A 162 2.73 -17.53 -8.57
CA CYS A 162 3.94 -17.01 -7.94
C CYS A 162 4.04 -17.40 -6.45
N PRO A 163 4.01 -18.70 -6.08
CA PRO A 163 3.96 -19.13 -4.68
C PRO A 163 5.24 -18.79 -3.89
N GLY A 164 6.36 -18.51 -4.57
CA GLY A 164 7.62 -18.08 -3.96
C GLY A 164 7.72 -16.58 -3.69
N THR A 165 6.73 -15.78 -4.13
CA THR A 165 6.70 -14.33 -3.92
C THR A 165 5.73 -13.99 -2.79
N THR A 166 6.14 -13.11 -1.89
CA THR A 166 5.26 -12.54 -0.86
C THR A 166 4.53 -11.34 -1.41
N PHE A 167 3.22 -11.27 -1.17
CA PHE A 167 2.34 -10.22 -1.68
C PHE A 167 1.71 -9.40 -0.57
N VAL A 168 1.55 -8.10 -0.85
CA VAL A 168 0.75 -7.19 -0.04
C VAL A 168 -0.32 -6.55 -0.92
N LEU A 169 -1.59 -6.79 -0.58
CA LEU A 169 -2.71 -6.13 -1.25
C LEU A 169 -2.93 -4.76 -0.61
N ASP A 170 -2.79 -3.71 -1.40
CA ASP A 170 -3.03 -2.34 -0.96
C ASP A 170 -4.53 -2.05 -0.83
N HIS A 171 -4.89 -1.21 0.14
CA HIS A 171 -6.25 -0.64 0.33
C HIS A 171 -7.37 -1.66 0.27
N ILE A 172 -7.17 -2.86 0.86
CA ILE A 172 -8.09 -4.01 0.79
C ILE A 172 -8.62 -4.29 -0.63
N GLY A 173 -7.85 -3.99 -1.68
CA GLY A 173 -8.26 -4.18 -3.08
C GLY A 173 -9.30 -3.18 -3.59
N LYS A 174 -9.33 -1.95 -3.04
CA LYS A 174 -10.19 -0.83 -3.45
C LYS A 174 -11.64 -1.25 -3.75
N PRO A 175 -12.41 -1.68 -2.73
CA PRO A 175 -13.81 -2.05 -2.89
C PRO A 175 -14.66 -0.92 -3.46
N GLY A 176 -15.75 -1.27 -4.15
CA GLY A 176 -16.70 -0.31 -4.73
C GLY A 176 -17.61 0.37 -3.68
N ILE A 177 -17.02 1.00 -2.66
CA ILE A 177 -17.71 1.54 -1.48
C ILE A 177 -18.74 2.59 -1.88
N ARG A 178 -18.38 3.50 -2.79
CA ARG A 178 -19.29 4.53 -3.30
C ARG A 178 -20.59 3.95 -3.86
N ALA A 179 -20.50 2.80 -4.54
CA ALA A 179 -21.66 2.11 -5.12
C ALA A 179 -22.29 1.07 -4.17
N GLY A 180 -21.76 0.90 -2.95
CA GLY A 180 -22.25 -0.09 -1.99
C GLY A 180 -21.98 -1.54 -2.41
N LEU A 181 -20.99 -1.78 -3.27
CA LEU A 181 -20.72 -3.10 -3.83
C LEU A 181 -19.82 -3.94 -2.91
N LEU A 182 -20.40 -4.95 -2.27
CA LEU A 182 -19.67 -5.95 -1.47
C LEU A 182 -19.21 -7.15 -2.29
N ASP A 183 -20.00 -7.59 -3.26
CA ASP A 183 -19.68 -8.74 -4.10
C ASP A 183 -19.35 -8.28 -5.53
N PRO A 184 -18.41 -8.92 -6.25
CA PRO A 184 -17.66 -10.14 -5.88
C PRO A 184 -16.43 -9.87 -4.98
N TRP A 185 -16.17 -8.62 -4.59
CA TRP A 185 -15.00 -8.24 -3.78
C TRP A 185 -14.81 -9.11 -2.54
N ARG A 186 -15.89 -9.37 -1.80
CA ARG A 186 -15.89 -10.19 -0.57
C ARG A 186 -15.38 -11.61 -0.84
N ASP A 187 -15.86 -12.23 -1.91
CA ASP A 187 -15.49 -13.59 -2.30
C ASP A 187 -14.03 -13.64 -2.76
N ASP A 188 -13.57 -12.66 -3.53
CA ASP A 188 -12.18 -12.58 -3.98
C ASP A 188 -11.21 -12.31 -2.81
N MET A 189 -11.60 -11.48 -1.83
CA MET A 189 -10.84 -11.31 -0.59
C MET A 189 -10.72 -12.61 0.19
N ALA A 190 -11.80 -13.39 0.28
CA ALA A 190 -11.76 -14.71 0.93
C ALA A 190 -10.89 -15.72 0.16
N ARG A 191 -10.88 -15.66 -1.19
CA ARG A 191 -9.99 -16.46 -2.03
C ARG A 191 -8.52 -16.09 -1.82
N LEU A 192 -8.19 -14.80 -1.79
CA LEU A 192 -6.84 -14.31 -1.52
C LEU A 192 -6.38 -14.69 -0.11
N ALA A 193 -7.25 -14.58 0.89
CA ALA A 193 -6.91 -14.95 2.26
C ALA A 193 -6.55 -16.43 2.42
N ARG A 194 -7.01 -17.33 1.54
CA ARG A 194 -6.60 -18.75 1.54
C ARG A 194 -5.17 -18.97 1.02
N LEU A 195 -4.57 -17.96 0.39
CA LEU A 195 -3.20 -18.01 -0.10
C LEU A 195 -2.26 -17.49 1.02
N PRO A 196 -1.37 -18.33 1.57
CA PRO A 196 -0.63 -17.99 2.79
C PRO A 196 0.41 -16.88 2.59
N ASN A 197 0.82 -16.63 1.35
CA ASN A 197 1.79 -15.61 0.95
C ASN A 197 1.16 -14.23 0.69
N VAL A 198 -0.09 -14.00 1.09
CA VAL A 198 -0.78 -12.70 0.93
C VAL A 198 -1.07 -12.06 2.28
N THR A 199 -0.67 -10.81 2.42
CA THR A 199 -1.03 -9.88 3.51
C THR A 199 -1.87 -8.74 2.93
N VAL A 200 -2.70 -8.09 3.72
CA VAL A 200 -3.52 -6.95 3.27
C VAL A 200 -3.28 -5.70 4.11
N LYS A 201 -3.27 -4.52 3.48
CA LYS A 201 -3.26 -3.24 4.18
C LYS A 201 -4.70 -2.76 4.44
N ILE A 202 -4.97 -2.46 5.70
CA ILE A 202 -6.08 -1.65 6.16
C ILE A 202 -5.64 -0.19 5.98
N SER A 203 -5.85 0.36 4.78
CA SER A 203 -5.35 1.68 4.40
C SER A 203 -6.30 2.46 3.51
N GLY A 204 -6.46 3.76 3.79
CA GLY A 204 -6.94 4.79 2.86
C GLY A 204 -8.33 4.66 2.23
N VAL A 205 -9.09 3.56 2.43
CA VAL A 205 -10.29 3.25 1.62
C VAL A 205 -11.46 4.22 1.76
N VAL A 206 -11.36 5.20 2.65
CA VAL A 206 -12.28 6.34 2.69
C VAL A 206 -12.32 7.08 1.34
N THR A 207 -11.23 7.06 0.56
CA THR A 207 -11.15 7.65 -0.78
C THR A 207 -11.87 6.84 -1.87
N GLU A 208 -12.29 5.60 -1.57
CA GLU A 208 -13.13 4.77 -2.44
C GLU A 208 -14.64 4.98 -2.20
N ALA A 209 -14.98 5.74 -1.15
CA ALA A 209 -16.33 6.19 -0.85
C ALA A 209 -16.66 7.52 -1.53
N ASP A 210 -17.84 8.08 -1.27
CA ASP A 210 -18.16 9.44 -1.70
C ASP A 210 -17.45 10.45 -0.79
N HIS A 211 -16.47 11.20 -1.32
CA HIS A 211 -15.59 12.08 -0.55
C HIS A 211 -16.34 13.14 0.27
N GLY A 212 -17.56 13.53 -0.13
CA GLY A 212 -18.34 14.55 0.56
C GLY A 212 -19.41 14.02 1.51
N ALA A 213 -19.69 12.71 1.51
CA ALA A 213 -20.87 12.16 2.19
C ALA A 213 -20.67 10.76 2.80
N TRP A 214 -19.44 10.23 2.81
CA TRP A 214 -19.16 8.94 3.41
C TRP A 214 -19.46 8.94 4.93
N THR A 215 -19.69 7.74 5.48
CA THR A 215 -19.89 7.55 6.92
C THR A 215 -19.04 6.38 7.42
N ARG A 216 -18.68 6.39 8.71
CA ARG A 216 -17.94 5.27 9.33
C ARG A 216 -18.68 3.94 9.18
N GLN A 217 -20.02 3.96 9.31
CA GLN A 217 -20.85 2.76 9.13
C GLN A 217 -20.76 2.18 7.72
N GLN A 218 -20.55 3.02 6.69
CA GLN A 218 -20.39 2.56 5.31
C GLN A 218 -19.06 1.82 5.09
N LEU A 219 -17.99 2.21 5.79
CA LEU A 219 -16.67 1.57 5.66
C LEU A 219 -16.60 0.23 6.42
N ARG A 220 -17.30 0.15 7.55
CA ARG A 220 -17.17 -0.95 8.51
C ARG A 220 -17.33 -2.36 7.91
N PRO A 221 -18.33 -2.66 7.05
CA PRO A 221 -18.48 -3.99 6.47
C PRO A 221 -17.26 -4.47 5.66
N TYR A 222 -16.54 -3.55 5.02
CA TYR A 222 -15.36 -3.86 4.22
C TYR A 222 -14.14 -4.13 5.12
N LEU A 223 -13.95 -3.28 6.13
CA LEU A 223 -12.84 -3.42 7.06
C LEU A 223 -13.00 -4.66 7.95
N ASP A 224 -14.21 -4.92 8.46
CA ASP A 224 -14.55 -6.13 9.22
C ASP A 224 -14.27 -7.39 8.39
N HIS A 225 -14.72 -7.43 7.13
CA HIS A 225 -14.52 -8.60 6.27
C HIS A 225 -13.04 -8.84 5.95
N ALA A 226 -12.27 -7.79 5.70
CA ALA A 226 -10.83 -7.91 5.44
C ALA A 226 -10.08 -8.48 6.65
N ILE A 227 -10.31 -7.93 7.86
CA ILE A 227 -9.68 -8.43 9.08
C ILE A 227 -10.12 -9.87 9.39
N ALA A 228 -11.41 -10.16 9.29
CA ALA A 228 -11.94 -11.51 9.54
C ALA A 228 -11.41 -12.55 8.56
N SER A 229 -11.20 -12.18 7.29
CA SER A 229 -10.69 -13.10 6.27
C SER A 229 -9.20 -13.40 6.44
N PHE A 230 -8.38 -12.37 6.65
CA PHE A 230 -6.92 -12.51 6.69
C PHE A 230 -6.40 -12.92 8.07
N GLY A 231 -7.10 -12.51 9.13
CA GLY A 231 -6.67 -12.64 10.51
C GLY A 231 -5.60 -11.61 10.89
N PHE A 232 -5.41 -11.39 12.20
CA PHE A 232 -4.49 -10.37 12.70
C PHE A 232 -3.02 -10.60 12.32
N ASP A 233 -2.61 -11.82 11.97
CA ASP A 233 -1.23 -12.10 11.53
C ASP A 233 -0.91 -11.63 10.09
N ARG A 234 -1.92 -11.21 9.32
CA ARG A 234 -1.78 -10.83 7.90
C ARG A 234 -2.54 -9.56 7.52
N VAL A 235 -2.68 -8.65 8.48
CA VAL A 235 -3.19 -7.28 8.27
C VAL A 235 -2.16 -6.25 8.70
N LEU A 236 -2.07 -5.14 7.97
CA LEU A 236 -1.18 -4.01 8.26
C LEU A 236 -2.00 -2.72 8.32
N TYR A 237 -1.65 -1.79 9.21
CA TYR A 237 -2.12 -0.42 9.15
C TYR A 237 -1.34 0.38 8.09
N GLY A 238 -2.03 1.20 7.31
CA GLY A 238 -1.42 2.26 6.51
C GLY A 238 -2.32 3.49 6.45
N SER A 239 -1.77 4.68 6.46
CA SER A 239 -2.59 5.90 6.41
C SER A 239 -3.06 6.25 5.00
N ASP A 240 -2.25 5.91 3.98
CA ASP A 240 -2.41 6.42 2.61
C ASP A 240 -2.24 7.95 2.55
N TRP A 241 -1.47 8.53 3.47
CA TRP A 241 -1.19 9.96 3.46
C TRP A 241 -0.28 10.33 2.26
N PRO A 242 -0.51 11.46 1.56
CA PRO A 242 -1.55 12.49 1.79
C PRO A 242 -2.85 12.21 1.03
N VAL A 243 -2.96 11.11 0.28
CA VAL A 243 -4.15 10.76 -0.53
C VAL A 243 -5.41 10.66 0.33
N VAL A 244 -5.28 10.14 1.56
CA VAL A 244 -6.36 10.12 2.56
C VAL A 244 -7.00 11.51 2.80
N ASN A 245 -6.25 12.60 2.61
CA ASN A 245 -6.74 13.97 2.78
C ASN A 245 -7.74 14.41 1.70
N LEU A 246 -7.94 13.61 0.65
CA LEU A 246 -9.00 13.86 -0.34
C LEU A 246 -10.40 13.63 0.23
N ALA A 247 -10.53 12.80 1.28
CA ALA A 247 -11.82 12.45 1.86
C ALA A 247 -11.85 12.52 3.40
N SER A 248 -10.71 12.53 4.08
CA SER A 248 -10.61 12.51 5.55
C SER A 248 -9.32 13.22 6.02
N SER A 249 -8.79 12.82 7.17
CA SER A 249 -7.47 13.25 7.68
C SER A 249 -6.72 12.05 8.23
N HIS A 250 -5.41 12.16 8.41
CA HIS A 250 -4.62 11.11 9.07
C HIS A 250 -5.21 10.73 10.45
N ALA A 251 -5.55 11.72 11.28
CA ALA A 251 -6.09 11.49 12.62
C ALA A 251 -7.47 10.81 12.59
N GLU A 252 -8.36 11.24 11.70
CA GLU A 252 -9.68 10.63 11.57
C GLU A 252 -9.60 9.20 11.02
N TRP A 253 -8.73 8.93 10.05
CA TRP A 253 -8.50 7.58 9.56
C TRP A 253 -7.96 6.65 10.65
N LEU A 254 -6.98 7.11 11.42
CA LEU A 254 -6.45 6.34 12.54
C LEU A 254 -7.53 6.05 13.59
N ASP A 255 -8.38 7.03 13.90
CA ASP A 255 -9.49 6.88 14.84
C ASP A 255 -10.55 5.88 14.34
N ILE A 256 -10.84 5.85 13.03
CA ILE A 256 -11.71 4.84 12.41
C ILE A 256 -11.13 3.44 12.60
N VAL A 257 -9.84 3.25 12.34
CA VAL A 257 -9.21 1.94 12.49
C VAL A 257 -9.11 1.56 13.97
N ASP A 258 -8.89 2.50 14.88
CA ASP A 258 -8.79 2.20 16.32
C ASP A 258 -10.16 1.83 16.93
N ASP A 259 -11.24 2.50 16.50
CA ASP A 259 -12.62 2.12 16.85
C ASP A 259 -12.94 0.68 16.39
N LEU A 260 -12.56 0.34 15.15
CA LEU A 260 -12.75 -0.98 14.56
C LEU A 260 -12.13 -2.10 15.41
N VAL A 261 -10.95 -1.86 16.00
CA VAL A 261 -10.20 -2.85 16.79
C VAL A 261 -10.25 -2.61 18.30
N SER A 262 -11.16 -1.75 18.77
CA SER A 262 -11.27 -1.36 20.19
C SER A 262 -11.54 -2.55 21.13
N GLY A 263 -12.22 -3.59 20.64
CA GLY A 263 -12.49 -4.83 21.38
C GLY A 263 -11.39 -5.90 21.27
N CYS A 264 -10.32 -5.66 20.51
CA CYS A 264 -9.26 -6.63 20.27
C CYS A 264 -8.19 -6.57 21.37
N SER A 265 -7.45 -7.67 21.54
CA SER A 265 -6.35 -7.74 22.49
C SER A 265 -5.20 -6.79 22.09
N LEU A 266 -4.35 -6.44 23.07
CA LEU A 266 -3.14 -5.66 22.79
C LEU A 266 -2.23 -6.37 21.76
N GLU A 267 -2.15 -7.70 21.79
CA GLU A 267 -1.37 -8.47 20.82
C GLU A 267 -1.90 -8.29 19.39
N GLU A 268 -3.21 -8.42 19.19
CA GLU A 268 -3.85 -8.24 17.88
C GLU A 268 -3.67 -6.81 17.36
N ARG A 269 -3.90 -5.81 18.23
CA ARG A 269 -3.68 -4.40 17.88
C ARG A 269 -2.22 -4.15 17.49
N ARG A 270 -1.26 -4.71 18.23
CA ARG A 270 0.16 -4.58 17.89
C ARG A 270 0.51 -5.25 16.57
N LYS A 271 -0.07 -6.41 16.24
CA LYS A 271 0.14 -7.06 14.94
C LYS A 271 -0.31 -6.15 13.80
N LEU A 272 -1.52 -5.57 13.89
CA LEU A 272 -2.05 -4.64 12.89
C LEU A 272 -1.20 -3.37 12.76
N TYR A 273 -0.90 -2.71 13.88
CA TYR A 273 -0.25 -1.40 13.87
C TYR A 273 1.27 -1.43 13.77
N ARG A 274 1.94 -2.57 13.97
CA ARG A 274 3.41 -2.60 14.12
C ARG A 274 4.06 -3.91 13.72
N ASP A 275 3.76 -4.98 14.44
CA ASP A 275 4.62 -6.18 14.47
C ASP A 275 4.62 -6.91 13.12
N ASN A 276 3.51 -6.90 12.38
CA ASN A 276 3.48 -7.46 11.03
C ASN A 276 4.31 -6.64 10.04
N ALA A 277 4.25 -5.31 10.09
CA ALA A 277 5.02 -4.45 9.20
C ALA A 277 6.53 -4.62 9.44
N LEU A 278 6.96 -4.67 10.72
CA LEU A 278 8.35 -4.96 11.11
C LEU A 278 8.85 -6.27 10.49
N ARG A 279 8.07 -7.34 10.66
CA ARG A 279 8.42 -8.68 10.18
C ARG A 279 8.43 -8.76 8.65
N LEU A 280 7.37 -8.27 8.02
CA LEU A 280 7.14 -8.40 6.59
C LEU A 280 8.13 -7.60 5.76
N TYR A 281 8.30 -6.32 6.12
CA TYR A 281 9.21 -5.41 5.44
C TYR A 281 10.58 -5.33 6.10
N ARG A 282 10.95 -6.21 7.05
CA ARG A 282 12.30 -6.28 7.64
C ARG A 282 12.84 -4.89 8.05
N LEU A 283 12.05 -4.18 8.86
CA LEU A 283 12.27 -2.77 9.23
C LEU A 283 13.08 -2.60 10.51
#